data_AF-A0A6L3EYH0-F1
#
_entry.id   AF-A0A6L3EYH0-F1
#
_cell.length_a   1.000
_cell.length_b   1.000
_cell.length_c   1.000
_cell.angle_alpha   90.00
_cell.angle_beta   90.00
_cell.angle_gamma   90.00
#
_symmetry.space_group_name_H-M   'P 1'
#
loop_
_entity.id
_entity.type
_entity.pdbx_description
1 polymer ?
#
loop_
_entity_poly.entity_id
_entity_poly.type
_entity_poly.pdbx_seq_one_letter_code
_entity_poly.pdbx_strand_id
1 'polypeptide(L)' 'MIIDASVILSALFPDEQQSQSQAIIRDHVAGQISLVGPTLLEYELSNAVWQGVRRQRITM' A
#
# COMPACT_ATOMS: atom_id res chain seq x y z
N MET A 1 2.78 -4.01 -14.25
CA MET A 1 3.20 -2.66 -13.78
C MET A 1 4.00 -2.83 -12.50
N ILE A 2 5.11 -2.12 -12.34
CA ILE A 2 5.88 -2.17 -11.09
C ILE A 2 5.20 -1.26 -10.08
N ILE A 3 5.00 -1.74 -8.85
CA ILE A 3 4.41 -0.97 -7.75
C ILE A 3 5.41 -0.80 -6.62
N ASP A 4 5.38 0.38 -6.01
CA ASP A 4 6.17 0.75 -4.84
C ASP A 4 5.32 0.69 -3.56
N ALA A 5 5.97 0.52 -2.41
CA ALA A 5 5.29 0.51 -1.11
C ALA A 5 4.46 1.78 -0.87
N SER A 6 4.94 2.95 -1.31
CA SER A 6 4.23 4.23 -1.14
C SER A 6 2.83 4.25 -1.78
N VAL A 7 2.66 3.62 -2.94
CA VAL A 7 1.36 3.53 -3.62
C VAL A 7 0.41 2.63 -2.82
N ILE A 8 0.90 1.52 -2.27
CA ILE A 8 0.09 0.63 -1.43
C ILE A 8 -0.30 1.32 -0.13
N LEU A 9 0.65 2.00 0.52
CA LEU A 9 0.42 2.70 1.78
C LEU A 9 -0.58 3.85 1.61
N SER A 10 -0.43 4.66 0.56
CA SER A 10 -1.38 5.76 0.27
C SER A 10 -2.80 5.29 -0.03
N ALA A 11 -2.98 4.03 -0.46
CA ALA A 11 -4.30 3.44 -0.62
C ALA A 11 -4.94 3.01 0.72
N LEU A 12 -4.12 2.62 1.70
CA LEU A 12 -4.56 1.97 2.94
C LEU A 12 -4.52 2.87 4.18
N PHE A 13 -3.60 3.82 4.24
CA PHE A 13 -3.44 4.72 5.39
C PHE A 13 -4.57 5.77 5.42
N PRO A 14 -5.28 5.92 6.56
CA PRO A 14 -6.45 6.80 6.64
C PRO A 14 -6.17 8.26 6.32
N ASP A 15 -4.96 8.73 6.62
CA ASP A 15 -4.53 10.10 6.41
C ASP A 15 -4.02 10.37 4.98
N GLU A 16 -3.78 9.33 4.18
CA GLU A 16 -3.32 9.47 2.79
C GLU A 16 -4.45 9.21 1.78
N GLN A 17 -5.32 8.20 2.01
CA GLN A 17 -6.53 7.83 1.25
C GLN A 17 -6.63 8.34 -0.20
N GLN A 18 -5.62 8.06 -1.03
CA GLN A 18 -5.61 8.56 -2.40
C GLN A 18 -6.50 7.67 -3.27
N SER A 19 -7.56 8.27 -3.84
CA SER A 19 -8.54 7.57 -4.67
C SER A 19 -7.93 6.87 -5.89
N GLN A 20 -6.85 7.45 -6.44
CA GLN A 20 -6.07 6.88 -7.53
C GLN A 20 -5.32 5.62 -7.09
N SER A 21 -4.61 5.67 -5.96
CA SER A 21 -3.91 4.50 -5.41
C SER A 21 -4.89 3.36 -5.12
N GLN A 22 -6.05 3.68 -4.55
CA GLN A 22 -7.09 2.68 -4.31
C GLN A 22 -7.65 2.08 -5.60
N ALA A 23 -7.76 2.85 -6.69
CA ALA A 23 -8.18 2.33 -7.99
C ALA A 23 -7.19 1.29 -8.53
N ILE A 24 -5.89 1.58 -8.43
CA ILE A 24 -4.83 0.64 -8.84
C ILE A 24 -4.94 -0.68 -8.06
N ILE A 25 -5.13 -0.62 -6.74
CA ILE A 25 -5.29 -1.83 -5.92
C ILE A 25 -6.57 -2.60 -6.31
N ARG A 26 -7.69 -1.90 -6.50
CA ARG A 26 -8.96 -2.53 -6.93
C ARG A 26 -8.83 -3.22 -8.29
N ASP A 27 -8.23 -2.56 -9.27
CA ASP A 27 -8.06 -3.10 -10.61
C ASP A 27 -7.15 -4.33 -10.59
N HIS A 28 -6.13 -4.34 -9.72
CA HIS A 28 -5.27 -5.51 -9.52
C HIS A 28 -6.04 -6.69 -8.90
N VAL A 29 -6.80 -6.44 -7.84
CA VAL A 29 -7.63 -7.46 -7.18
C VAL A 29 -8.70 -8.01 -8.13
N ALA A 30 -9.25 -7.16 -9.01
CA ALA A 30 -10.20 -7.55 -10.06
C ALA A 30 -9.54 -8.25 -11.26
N GLY A 31 -8.23 -8.50 -11.24
CA GLY A 31 -7.49 -9.14 -12.32
C GLY A 31 -7.36 -8.32 -13.59
N GLN A 32 -7.74 -7.03 -13.57
CA GLN A 32 -7.68 -6.13 -14.73
C GLN A 32 -6.24 -5.71 -15.02
N ILE A 33 -5.39 -5.62 -13.98
CA ILE A 33 -3.97 -5.32 -14.11
C ILE A 33 -3.11 -6.29 -13.31
N SER A 34 -1.91 -6.55 -13.81
CA SER A 34 -0.88 -7.29 -13.08
C SER A 34 0.11 -6.31 -12.43
N LEU A 35 0.28 -6.45 -11.11
CA LEU A 35 1.26 -5.71 -10.33
C LEU A 35 2.44 -6.63 -9.99
N VAL A 36 3.63 -6.06 -10.00
CA VAL A 36 4.86 -6.74 -9.60
C VAL A 36 5.61 -5.82 -8.66
N GLY A 37 6.08 -6.35 -7.54
CA GLY A 37 6.86 -5.61 -6.55
C GLY A 37 8.29 -6.13 -6.47
N PRO A 38 9.24 -5.30 -5.99
CA PRO A 38 10.55 -5.80 -5.60
C PRO A 38 10.41 -6.77 -4.42
N THR A 39 11.37 -7.68 -4.25
CA THR A 39 11.40 -8.61 -3.09
C THR A 39 11.42 -7.86 -1.74
N LEU A 40 11.89 -6.61 -1.72
CA LEU A 40 11.92 -5.77 -0.53
C LEU A 40 10.53 -5.23 -0.11
N LEU A 41 9.53 -5.29 -0.99
CA LEU A 41 8.22 -4.68 -0.79
C LEU A 41 7.56 -5.14 0.52
N GLU A 42 7.66 -6.43 0.84
CA GLU A 42 7.09 -7.01 2.07
C GLU A 42 7.72 -6.41 3.33
N TYR A 43 9.03 -6.14 3.32
CA TYR A 43 9.74 -5.53 4.43
C TYR A 43 9.37 -4.05 4.58
N GLU A 44 9.24 -3.32 3.48
CA GLU A 44 8.86 -1.91 3.47
C GLU A 44 7.43 -1.73 4.01
N LEU A 45 6.49 -2.57 3.56
CA LEU A 45 5.12 -2.56 4.06
C LEU A 45 5.06 -2.90 5.56
N SER A 46 5.76 -3.95 5.98
CA SER A 46 5.79 -4.36 7.39
C SER A 46 6.35 -3.26 8.29
N ASN A 47 7.46 -2.63 7.88
CA ASN A 47 8.04 -1.52 8.62
C ASN A 47 7.11 -0.30 8.63
N ALA A 48 6.50 0.05 7.51
CA ALA A 48 5.59 1.18 7.43
C ALA A 48 4.34 0.99 8.30
N VAL A 49 3.75 -0.20 8.31
CA VAL A 49 2.64 -0.57 9.20
C VAL A 49 3.08 -0.47 10.67
N TRP A 50 4.23 -1.05 11.03
CA TRP A 50 4.76 -0.96 12.39
C TRP A 50 4.95 0.49 12.84
N GLN A 51 5.53 1.34 11.98
CA GLN A 51 5.68 2.77 12.26
C GLN A 51 4.34 3.49 12.33
N GLY A 52 3.37 3.12 11.48
CA GLY A 52 2.02 3.64 11.48
C GLY A 52 1.31 3.40 12.82
N VAL A 53 1.39 2.16 13.33
CA VAL A 53 0.87 1.79 14.65
C VAL A 53 1.61 2.54 15.76
N ARG A 54 2.95 2.53 15.74
CA ARG A 54 3.78 3.20 16.75
C ARG A 54 3.51 4.71 16.82
N ARG A 55 3.17 5.34 15.70
CA ARG A 55 2.84 6.76 15.58
C ARG A 55 1.34 7.05 15.68
N GLN A 56 0.52 6.04 15.99
CA GLN A 56 -0.94 6.15 16.11
C GLN A 56 -1.64 6.68 14.84
N ARG A 57 -1.04 6.49 13.66
CA ARG A 57 -1.66 6.79 12.36
C ARG A 57 -2.70 5.74 11.98
N ILE A 58 -2.50 4.51 12.42
CA ILE A 58 -3.39 3.36 12.21
C ILE A 58 -3.46 2.54 13.50
N THR A 59 -4.51 1.74 13.65
CA THR A 59 -4.69 0.77 14.73
C THR A 59 -4.55 -0.66 14.19
N MET A 60 -4.07 -1.57 15.04
CA MET A 60 -4.10 -3.02 14.78
C MET A 60 -5.46 -3.61 15.13
#